data_AF-A0A2D9TLT4-F1
#
_entry.id   AF-A0A2D9TLT4-F1
#
_cell.length_a   1.000
_cell.length_b   1.000
_cell.length_c   1.000
_cell.angle_alpha   90.00
_cell.angle_beta   90.00
_cell.angle_gamma   90.00
#
_symmetry.space_group_name_H-M   'P 1'
#
loop_
_entity.id
_entity.type
_entity.pdbx_description
1 polymer ?
#
loop_
_entity_poly.entity_id
_entity_poly.type
_entity_poly.pdbx_seq_one_letter_code
_entity_poly.pdbx_strand_id
1 'polypeptide(L)' 'AIVGFLGYHFLKKNKLFVGYSFDYVVHNVKAKAPISHELVVRYDLPTPQLRKPIRTPRFIY' A
#
# COMPACT_ATOMS: atom_id res chain seq x y z
N ALA A 1 16.92 12.49 -13.90
CA ALA A 1 15.67 11.76 -14.12
C ALA A 1 14.53 12.67 -13.67
N ILE A 2 13.42 12.69 -14.39
CA ILE A 2 12.20 13.39 -13.96
C ILE A 2 11.28 12.31 -13.38
N VAL A 3 10.82 12.55 -12.16
CA VAL A 3 9.93 11.62 -11.44
C VAL A 3 8.60 12.32 -11.22
N GLY A 4 7.54 11.78 -11.81
CA GLY A 4 6.17 12.23 -11.60
C GLY A 4 5.42 11.23 -10.74
N PHE A 5 4.80 11.70 -9.66
CA PHE A 5 3.98 10.87 -8.79
C PHE A 5 2.55 11.37 -8.78
N LEU A 6 1.61 10.51 -9.14
CA LEU A 6 0.18 10.79 -9.11
C LEU A 6 -0.47 9.76 -8.18
N GLY A 7 -1.21 10.23 -7.19
CA GLY A 7 -1.87 9.34 -6.22
C GLY A 7 -3.27 9.82 -5.88
N TYR A 8 -4.21 8.90 -5.77
CA TYR A 8 -5.57 9.19 -5.37
C TYR A 8 -6.06 8.18 -4.32
N HIS A 9 -6.72 8.70 -3.30
CA HIS A 9 -7.40 7.90 -2.29
C HIS A 9 -8.85 7.67 -2.71
N PHE A 10 -9.16 6.43 -3.10
CA PHE A 10 -10.53 6.00 -3.32
C PHE A 10 -11.09 5.38 -2.01
N LEU A 11 -12.41 5.37 -1.87
CA LEU A 11 -13.19 4.78 -0.77
C LEU A 11 -13.39 5.64 0.51
N LYS A 12 -14.52 5.38 1.20
CA LYS A 12 -14.89 5.99 2.50
C LYS A 12 -13.84 5.59 3.55
N LYS A 13 -13.23 6.58 4.21
CA LYS A 13 -12.07 6.45 5.12
C LYS A 13 -10.73 6.12 4.44
N ASN A 14 -10.53 6.48 3.16
CA ASN A 14 -9.24 6.35 2.46
C ASN A 14 -8.68 4.92 2.43
N LYS A 15 -9.55 3.91 2.46
CA LYS A 15 -9.15 2.50 2.59
C LYS A 15 -8.44 1.93 1.36
N LEU A 16 -8.54 2.61 0.21
CA LEU A 16 -7.92 2.17 -1.03
C LEU A 16 -7.06 3.31 -1.58
N PHE A 17 -5.76 3.11 -1.60
CA PHE A 17 -4.81 4.01 -2.22
C PHE A 17 -4.36 3.45 -3.57
N VAL A 18 -4.51 4.26 -4.61
CA VAL A 18 -3.97 3.97 -5.93
C VAL A 18 -2.96 5.06 -6.26
N GLY A 19 -1.69 4.67 -6.35
CA GLY A 19 -0.58 5.50 -6.74
C GLY A 19 -0.03 5.04 -8.09
N TYR A 20 0.48 5.99 -8.87
CA TYR A 20 1.14 5.76 -10.14
C TYR A 20 2.42 6.60 -10.15
N SER A 21 3.58 5.94 -10.24
CA SER A 21 4.88 6.55 -10.41
C SER A 21 5.33 6.44 -11.86
N PHE A 22 5.82 7.56 -12.38
CA PHE A 22 6.42 7.64 -13.70
C PHE A 22 7.85 8.14 -13.57
N ASP A 23 8.81 7.29 -13.93
CA ASP A 23 10.24 7.61 -13.90
C ASP A 23 10.80 7.75 -15.31
N TYR A 24 11.28 8.95 -15.65
CA TYR A 24 11.91 9.26 -16.94
C TYR A 24 13.40 9.56 -16.78
N VAL A 25 14.26 8.68 -17.29
CA VAL A 25 15.72 8.78 -17.13
C VAL A 25 16.33 9.52 -18.33
N VAL A 26 16.61 10.82 -18.17
CA VAL A 26 17.10 11.73 -19.22
C VAL A 26 18.60 11.56 -19.55
N HIS A 27 19.40 10.95 -18.67
CA HIS A 27 20.83 10.71 -18.89
C HIS A 27 21.12 9.23 -18.63
N ASN A 28 21.85 8.59 -19.56
CA ASN A 28 22.28 7.18 -19.50
C ASN A 28 21.24 6.11 -19.90
N VAL A 29 20.54 6.33 -21.02
CA VAL A 29 19.52 5.44 -21.64
C VAL A 29 20.07 4.04 -22.00
N LYS A 30 21.39 3.88 -22.10
CA LYS A 30 22.02 2.62 -22.53
C LYS A 30 22.05 1.53 -21.45
N ALA A 31 21.83 1.88 -20.17
CA ALA A 31 21.97 0.97 -19.02
C ALA A 31 20.63 0.60 -18.34
N LYS A 32 19.54 1.33 -18.59
CA LYS A 32 18.22 1.07 -18.01
C LYS A 32 17.13 1.48 -19.01
N ALA A 33 15.97 0.82 -18.93
CA ALA A 33 14.83 1.16 -19.79
C ALA A 33 14.51 2.67 -19.67
N PRO A 34 14.33 3.40 -20.79
CA PRO A 34 14.20 4.86 -20.81
C PRO A 34 12.96 5.37 -20.05
N ILE A 35 11.94 4.52 -19.92
CA ILE A 35 10.65 4.82 -19.32
C ILE A 35 10.31 3.66 -18.37
N SER A 36 10.01 3.98 -17.11
CA SER A 36 9.50 3.02 -16.13
C SER A 36 8.13 3.47 -15.65
N HIS A 37 7.14 2.58 -15.74
CA HIS A 37 5.76 2.80 -15.28
C HIS A 37 5.51 1.90 -14.08
N GLU A 38 5.35 2.47 -12.91
CA GLU A 38 5.13 1.73 -11.68
C GLU A 38 3.72 2.01 -11.16
N LEU A 39 2.92 0.94 -11.00
CA LEU A 39 1.57 1.02 -10.47
C LEU A 39 1.59 0.52 -9.03
N VAL A 40 1.17 1.36 -8.09
CA VAL A 40 1.10 1.05 -6.66
C VAL A 40 -0.35 0.96 -6.24
N VAL A 41 -0.77 -0.22 -5.79
CA VAL A 41 -2.11 -0.44 -5.23
C VAL A 41 -1.96 -0.86 -3.78
N ARG A 42 -2.52 -0.07 -2.86
CA ARG A 42 -2.52 -0.35 -1.43
C ARG A 42 -3.95 -0.37 -0.91
N TYR A 43 -4.28 -1.42 -0.16
CA TYR A 43 -5.58 -1.58 0.48
C TYR A 43 -5.39 -1.81 1.97
N ASP A 44 -6.01 -0.96 2.80
CA ASP A 44 -5.96 -1.10 4.25
C ASP A 44 -7.04 -2.08 4.71
N LEU A 45 -6.61 -3.30 5.10
CA LEU A 45 -7.51 -4.32 5.61
C LEU A 45 -8.05 -3.90 6.99
N PRO A 46 -9.37 -4.02 7.24
CA PRO A 46 -9.93 -3.79 8.56
C PRO A 46 -9.39 -4.83 9.55
N THR A 47 -9.12 -4.41 10.78
CA THR A 47 -8.68 -5.31 11.84
C THR A 47 -9.68 -6.46 12.01
N PRO A 48 -9.25 -7.73 11.90
CA PRO A 48 -10.13 -8.85 12.16
C PRO A 48 -10.57 -8.80 13.62
N GLN A 49 -11.88 -8.84 13.88
CA GLN A 49 -12.41 -8.98 15.23
C GLN A 49 -12.12 -10.39 15.74
N LEU A 50 -10.90 -10.62 16.22
CA LEU A 50 -10.54 -11.85 16.88
C LEU A 50 -11.31 -11.92 18.20
N ARG A 51 -12.25 -12.85 18.32
CA ARG A 51 -12.95 -13.08 19.59
C ARG A 51 -11.90 -13.39 20.65
N LYS A 52 -11.91 -12.66 21.76
CA LYS A 52 -11.03 -12.94 22.90
C LYS A 52 -11.25 -14.39 23.33
N PRO A 53 -10.19 -15.18 23.53
CA PRO A 53 -10.34 -16.53 24.06
C PRO A 53 -11.01 -16.43 25.43
N ILE A 54 -12.13 -17.13 25.59
CA ILE A 54 -12.87 -17.18 26.85
C ILE A 54 -12.00 -17.95 27.84
N ARG A 55 -11.48 -17.26 28.87
CA ARG A 55 -10.80 -17.93 29.99
C ARG A 55 -11.87 -18.36 30.99
N THR A 56 -11.95 -19.66 31.24
CA THR A 56 -12.80 -20.19 32.32
C THR A 56 -12.25 -19.69 33.66
N PRO A 57 -13.12 -19.27 34.61
CA PRO A 57 -12.68 -18.91 35.94
C PRO A 57 -12.10 -20.13 36.64
N ARG A 58 -10.93 -19.99 37.29
CA ARG A 58 -10.41 -20.99 38.22
C ARG A 58 -11.05 -20.75 39.58
N PHE A 59 -11.81 -21.71 40.07
CA PHE A 59 -12.19 -21.76 41.48
C PHE A 59 -10.93 -22.07 42.29
N ILE A 60 -10.59 -21.17 43.21
CA ILE A 60 -9.60 -21.40 44.28
C ILE A 60 -10.44 -21.62 45.53
N TYR A 61 -10.35 -22.81 46.12
CA TYR A 61 -10.93 -23.15 47.43
C TYR A 61 -9.84 -23.02 48.50
#